data_AF-A0A7X8XKY4-F1
#
_entry.id   AF-A0A7X8XKY4-F1
#
_cell.length_a   1.000
_cell.length_b   1.000
_cell.length_c   1.000
_cell.angle_alpha   90.00
_cell.angle_beta   90.00
_cell.angle_gamma   90.00
#
_symmetry.space_group_name_H-M   'P 1'
#
loop_
_entity.id
_entity.type
_entity.pdbx_description
1 polymer ?
#
loop_
_entity_poly.entity_id
_entity_poly.type
_entity_poly.pdbx_seq_one_letter_code
_entity_poly.pdbx_strand_id
1 'polypeptide(L)'
;HGVFAAVMHLEGAEALDPDLRRLEFLYGAGLRSLGLVWSRPNAFGTGVPFGFPGSPDIGSGLTPAGRRLVRECNRLGLMLDLAHLNERGFWDVARFSQAPLVVSHAAAHALCPSCRNLTDRQLDAIRDSDGVVGLNFCVNDLRPDGKRDPETPLEILGRHAAYLAERMGPRHVALGSDFDGTLIPREIGDVRGLPRVVQALEEAGFTGEDLTAVCHGNWVRVLSDSWRPRGGA
;
A
#
# COMPACT_ATOMS: atom_id res chain seq x y z
N HIS A 1 -22.38 6.14 10.61
CA HIS A 1 -23.74 6.23 10.04
C HIS A 1 -24.15 5.04 9.16
N GLY A 2 -23.36 3.95 9.06
CA GLY A 2 -23.72 2.81 8.21
C GLY A 2 -23.73 3.14 6.71
N VAL A 3 -23.14 4.26 6.31
CA VAL A 3 -23.03 4.70 4.91
C VAL A 3 -21.69 4.23 4.36
N PHE A 4 -21.70 3.62 3.18
CA PHE A 4 -20.48 3.24 2.49
C PHE A 4 -19.67 4.48 2.12
N ALA A 5 -18.40 4.50 2.51
CA ALA A 5 -17.47 5.56 2.17
C ALA A 5 -16.54 5.09 1.05
N ALA A 6 -16.31 5.96 0.08
CA ALA A 6 -15.39 5.71 -1.02
C ALA A 6 -14.32 6.80 -1.07
N VAL A 7 -13.07 6.39 -1.29
CA VAL A 7 -11.95 7.30 -1.54
C VAL A 7 -11.53 7.11 -2.99
N MET A 8 -11.56 8.17 -3.79
CA MET A 8 -11.09 8.11 -5.17
C MET A 8 -9.56 8.00 -5.17
N HIS A 9 -9.07 6.90 -5.76
CA HIS A 9 -7.66 6.58 -5.94
C HIS A 9 -7.32 6.45 -7.41
N LEU A 10 -6.11 6.83 -7.79
CA LEU A 10 -5.54 6.55 -9.11
C LEU A 10 -4.29 5.67 -8.93
N GLU A 11 -4.33 4.47 -9.50
CA GLU A 11 -3.21 3.52 -9.44
C GLU A 11 -2.35 3.64 -10.71
N GLY A 12 -1.25 4.40 -10.59
CA GLY A 12 -0.42 4.78 -11.73
C GLY A 12 -0.80 6.14 -12.30
N ALA A 13 0.18 7.04 -12.34
CA ALA A 13 -0.01 8.43 -12.71
C ALA A 13 -0.05 8.70 -14.23
N GLU A 14 -0.27 7.69 -15.08
CA GLU A 14 -0.28 7.84 -16.55
C GLU A 14 -1.29 8.88 -17.09
N ALA A 15 -2.35 9.16 -16.34
CA ALA A 15 -3.33 10.19 -16.71
C ALA A 15 -2.81 11.63 -16.53
N LEU A 16 -1.73 11.81 -15.76
CA LEU A 16 -1.12 13.11 -15.47
C LEU A 16 -0.08 13.49 -16.51
N ASP A 17 -0.06 14.77 -16.86
CA ASP A 17 1.02 15.41 -17.59
C ASP A 17 2.25 15.64 -16.68
N PRO A 18 3.49 15.55 -17.17
CA PRO A 18 4.71 15.74 -16.35
C PRO A 18 4.89 17.15 -15.73
N ASP A 19 4.12 18.14 -16.20
CA ASP A 19 4.00 19.49 -15.65
C ASP A 19 2.81 19.67 -14.69
N LEU A 20 2.09 18.58 -14.39
CA LEU A 20 1.11 18.44 -13.30
C LEU A 20 -0.16 19.31 -13.41
N ARG A 21 -0.46 19.89 -14.57
CA ARG A 21 -1.65 20.73 -14.77
C ARG A 21 -2.95 19.98 -14.51
N ARG A 22 -3.01 18.69 -14.82
CA ARG A 22 -4.19 17.85 -14.57
C ARG A 22 -4.36 17.45 -13.11
N LEU A 23 -3.33 17.55 -12.28
CA LEU A 23 -3.39 17.07 -10.90
C LEU A 23 -4.39 17.88 -10.07
N GLU A 24 -4.36 19.21 -10.16
CA GLU A 24 -5.31 20.07 -9.45
C GLU A 24 -6.75 19.84 -9.93
N PHE A 25 -6.95 19.62 -11.24
CA PHE A 25 -8.26 19.28 -11.78
C PHE A 25 -8.80 17.97 -11.17
N LEU A 26 -8.00 16.90 -11.14
CA LEU A 26 -8.41 15.63 -10.55
C LEU A 26 -8.63 15.75 -9.03
N TYR A 27 -7.80 16.53 -8.33
CA TYR A 27 -8.00 16.83 -6.93
C TYR A 27 -9.34 17.55 -6.67
N GLY A 28 -9.67 18.54 -7.50
CA GLY A 28 -10.95 19.25 -7.47
C GLY A 28 -12.15 18.34 -7.78
N ALA A 29 -11.95 17.31 -8.61
CA ALA A 29 -12.95 16.29 -8.93
C ALA A 29 -13.10 15.20 -7.83
N GLY A 30 -12.29 15.25 -6.78
CA GLY A 30 -12.40 14.37 -5.61
C GLY A 30 -11.27 13.34 -5.44
N LEU A 31 -10.22 13.38 -6.26
CA LEU A 31 -9.04 12.52 -6.08
C LEU A 31 -8.38 12.80 -4.72
N ARG A 32 -8.12 11.75 -3.94
CA ARG A 32 -7.54 11.88 -2.59
C ARG A 32 -6.41 10.90 -2.30
N SER A 33 -6.12 10.01 -3.23
CA SER A 33 -5.02 9.04 -3.17
C SER A 33 -4.43 8.81 -4.56
N LEU A 34 -3.11 8.65 -4.67
CA LEU A 34 -2.40 8.46 -5.93
C LEU A 34 -1.20 7.52 -5.76
N GLY A 35 -1.21 6.40 -6.49
CA GLY A 35 -0.02 5.60 -6.76
C GLY A 35 0.78 6.23 -7.89
N LEU A 36 2.08 6.50 -7.66
CA LEU A 36 2.92 7.15 -8.68
C LEU A 36 3.05 6.29 -9.95
N VAL A 37 3.08 4.97 -9.77
CA VAL A 37 3.27 3.97 -10.81
C VAL A 37 2.38 2.76 -10.51
N TRP A 38 1.97 2.06 -11.56
CA TRP A 38 1.64 0.64 -11.47
C TRP A 38 2.93 -0.19 -11.77
N SER A 39 2.83 -1.51 -11.98
CA SER A 39 3.94 -2.38 -12.43
C SER A 39 4.41 -2.12 -13.88
N ARG A 40 4.62 -0.85 -14.23
CA ARG A 40 5.08 -0.35 -15.53
C ARG A 40 5.79 0.99 -15.33
N PRO A 41 6.87 1.29 -16.07
CA PRO A 41 7.48 2.62 -16.05
C PRO A 41 6.54 3.67 -16.65
N ASN A 42 6.56 4.87 -16.09
CA ASN A 42 5.85 6.03 -16.63
C ASN A 42 6.72 7.30 -16.51
N ALA A 43 6.15 8.48 -16.74
CA ALA A 43 6.89 9.74 -16.70
C ALA A 43 7.46 10.10 -15.30
N PHE A 44 6.98 9.45 -14.24
CA PHE A 44 7.26 9.80 -12.85
C PHE A 44 8.22 8.83 -12.17
N GLY A 45 8.25 7.56 -12.58
CA GLY A 45 9.17 6.57 -12.02
C GLY A 45 9.00 5.18 -12.62
N THR A 46 9.49 4.19 -11.87
CA THR A 46 9.52 2.78 -12.28
C THR A 46 8.81 1.92 -11.23
N GLY A 47 7.80 1.15 -11.65
CA GLY A 47 7.22 0.10 -10.82
C GLY A 47 7.92 -1.24 -11.01
N VAL A 48 7.88 -2.08 -9.99
CA VAL A 48 8.44 -3.45 -10.00
C VAL A 48 7.72 -4.33 -11.03
N PRO A 49 8.41 -5.28 -11.69
CA PRO A 49 7.74 -6.29 -12.49
C PRO A 49 7.04 -7.31 -11.58
N PHE A 50 6.11 -8.08 -12.14
CA PHE A 50 5.63 -9.28 -11.46
C PHE A 50 6.70 -10.38 -11.59
N GLY A 51 7.42 -10.65 -10.49
CA GLY A 51 8.52 -11.60 -10.46
C GLY A 51 8.67 -12.27 -9.09
N PHE A 52 9.05 -13.56 -9.11
CA PHE A 52 9.29 -14.36 -7.93
C PHE A 52 10.34 -15.47 -8.22
N PRO A 53 11.30 -15.73 -7.32
CA PRO A 53 11.71 -14.81 -6.25
C PRO A 53 12.41 -13.58 -6.88
N GLY A 54 12.41 -12.44 -6.19
CA GLY A 54 13.13 -11.28 -6.68
C GLY A 54 13.19 -10.10 -5.71
N SER A 55 14.16 -9.22 -5.95
CA SER A 55 14.33 -7.99 -5.19
C SER A 55 13.34 -6.91 -5.67
N PRO A 56 12.76 -6.10 -4.76
CA PRO A 56 12.06 -4.89 -5.16
C PRO A 56 13.01 -3.81 -5.72
N ASP A 57 14.32 -3.91 -5.50
CA ASP A 57 15.32 -3.07 -6.18
C ASP A 57 15.61 -3.58 -7.60
N ILE A 58 15.01 -2.89 -8.56
CA ILE A 58 15.14 -3.17 -10.00
C ILE A 58 15.76 -1.99 -10.76
N GLY A 59 16.44 -1.07 -10.06
CA GLY A 59 17.19 0.02 -10.68
C GLY A 59 16.60 1.41 -10.42
N SER A 60 16.22 2.12 -11.48
CA SER A 60 15.95 3.57 -11.44
C SER A 60 14.77 3.97 -10.54
N GLY A 61 14.96 4.98 -9.68
CA GLY A 61 13.91 5.55 -8.84
C GLY A 61 13.04 6.60 -9.54
N LEU A 62 12.68 7.66 -8.83
CA LEU A 62 11.83 8.72 -9.36
C LEU A 62 12.57 9.61 -10.37
N THR A 63 11.85 9.99 -11.42
CA THR A 63 12.32 11.02 -12.36
C THR A 63 12.27 12.41 -11.71
N PRO A 64 12.85 13.46 -12.34
CA PRO A 64 12.63 14.84 -11.89
C PRO A 64 11.14 15.22 -11.82
N ALA A 65 10.30 14.69 -12.72
CA ALA A 65 8.85 14.91 -12.68
C ALA A 65 8.21 14.18 -11.49
N GLY A 66 8.61 12.94 -11.19
CA GLY A 66 8.14 12.21 -10.02
C GLY A 66 8.44 12.92 -8.70
N ARG A 67 9.64 13.50 -8.57
CA ARG A 67 9.98 14.31 -7.37
C ARG A 67 9.13 15.57 -7.24
N ARG A 68 8.75 16.21 -8.35
CA ARG A 68 7.79 17.33 -8.32
C ARG A 68 6.40 16.85 -7.92
N LEU A 69 5.96 15.71 -8.47
CA LEU A 69 4.67 15.11 -8.14
C LEU A 69 4.54 14.81 -6.64
N VAL A 70 5.58 14.24 -6.00
CA VAL A 70 5.59 13.99 -4.54
C VAL A 70 5.34 15.29 -3.76
N ARG A 71 6.08 16.35 -4.07
CA ARG A 71 5.94 17.65 -3.39
C ARG A 71 4.56 18.25 -3.60
N GLU A 72 4.04 18.14 -4.81
CA GLU A 72 2.73 18.69 -5.16
C GLU A 72 1.59 17.92 -4.47
N CYS A 73 1.71 16.60 -4.34
CA CYS A 73 0.78 15.81 -3.56
C CYS A 73 0.82 16.21 -2.07
N ASN A 74 2.02 16.43 -1.50
CA ASN A 74 2.10 16.96 -0.13
C ASN A 74 1.47 18.36 0.00
N ARG A 75 1.67 19.25 -0.99
CA ARG A 75 1.07 20.58 -1.01
C ARG A 75 -0.45 20.53 -1.00
N LEU A 76 -1.05 19.64 -1.78
CA LEU A 76 -2.50 19.47 -1.87
C LEU A 76 -3.11 18.69 -0.69
N GLY A 77 -2.30 17.97 0.09
CA GLY A 77 -2.82 16.96 1.02
C GLY A 77 -3.43 15.78 0.27
N LEU A 78 -2.73 15.28 -0.74
CA LEU A 78 -3.09 14.08 -1.47
C LEU A 78 -2.22 12.92 -0.98
N MET A 79 -2.84 11.80 -0.59
CA MET A 79 -2.12 10.63 -0.08
C MET A 79 -1.31 10.00 -1.20
N LEU A 80 -0.01 9.80 -0.98
CA LEU A 80 0.87 9.08 -1.89
C LEU A 80 0.85 7.60 -1.52
N ASP A 81 0.57 6.75 -2.51
CA ASP A 81 0.63 5.30 -2.39
C ASP A 81 1.90 4.77 -3.07
N LEU A 82 2.64 3.94 -2.33
CA LEU A 82 3.91 3.37 -2.74
C LEU A 82 3.78 1.91 -3.17
N ALA A 83 2.56 1.35 -3.21
CA ALA A 83 2.31 0.09 -3.90
C ALA A 83 2.84 0.15 -5.34
N HIS A 84 3.33 -0.99 -5.85
CA HIS A 84 4.03 -1.16 -7.13
C HIS A 84 5.37 -0.44 -7.31
N LEU A 85 5.65 0.63 -6.57
CA LEU A 85 6.89 1.40 -6.73
C LEU A 85 8.11 0.56 -6.39
N ASN A 86 9.16 0.62 -7.21
CA ASN A 86 10.40 -0.08 -6.90
C ASN A 86 11.11 0.49 -5.67
N GLU A 87 12.05 -0.27 -5.11
CA GLU A 87 12.71 0.11 -3.86
C GLU A 87 13.42 1.48 -3.96
N ARG A 88 14.07 1.77 -5.09
CA ARG A 88 14.72 3.07 -5.28
C ARG A 88 13.72 4.23 -5.27
N GLY A 89 12.58 4.07 -5.94
CA GLY A 89 11.48 5.02 -5.93
C GLY A 89 10.85 5.18 -4.56
N PHE A 90 10.67 4.08 -3.82
CA PHE A 90 10.21 4.09 -2.43
C PHE A 90 11.11 4.99 -1.57
N TRP A 91 12.43 4.82 -1.66
CA TRP A 91 13.39 5.63 -0.89
C TRP A 91 13.42 7.10 -1.33
N ASP A 92 13.19 7.38 -2.61
CA ASP A 92 13.01 8.75 -3.08
C ASP A 92 11.74 9.39 -2.46
N VAL A 93 10.61 8.69 -2.43
CA VAL A 93 9.39 9.18 -1.75
C VAL A 93 9.64 9.36 -0.26
N ALA A 94 10.27 8.40 0.42
CA ALA A 94 10.63 8.49 1.83
C ALA A 94 11.51 9.71 2.15
N ARG A 95 12.37 10.12 1.21
CA ARG A 95 13.22 11.30 1.35
C ARG A 95 12.48 12.62 1.14
N PHE A 96 11.54 12.66 0.21
CA PHE A 96 10.91 13.92 -0.23
C PHE A 96 9.51 14.15 0.34
N SER A 97 8.82 13.12 0.80
CA SER A 97 7.49 13.23 1.38
C SER A 97 7.56 13.83 2.78
N GLN A 98 6.62 14.73 3.07
CA GLN A 98 6.36 15.25 4.42
C GLN A 98 5.13 14.60 5.07
N ALA A 99 4.45 13.71 4.34
CA ALA A 99 3.30 12.92 4.80
C ALA A 99 3.71 11.48 5.12
N PRO A 100 2.93 10.75 5.94
CA PRO A 100 3.17 9.34 6.22
C PRO A 100 3.32 8.50 4.96
N LEU A 101 4.18 7.48 4.99
CA LEU A 101 4.37 6.55 3.88
C LEU A 101 3.24 5.51 3.90
N VAL A 102 2.55 5.35 2.77
CA VAL A 102 1.43 4.43 2.65
C VAL A 102 1.72 3.43 1.54
N VAL A 103 1.54 2.15 1.84
CA VAL A 103 1.51 1.10 0.82
C VAL A 103 0.13 0.47 0.91
N SER A 104 -0.74 0.72 -0.06
CA SER A 104 -2.15 0.33 0.04
C SER A 104 -2.40 -1.17 -0.03
N HIS A 105 -1.54 -1.90 -0.74
CA HIS A 105 -1.61 -3.35 -0.86
C HIS A 105 -0.20 -3.93 -1.12
N ALA A 106 0.34 -4.60 -0.10
CA ALA A 106 1.56 -5.41 -0.18
C ALA A 106 1.59 -6.43 0.96
N ALA A 107 2.58 -7.33 0.94
CA ALA A 107 2.88 -8.22 2.05
C ALA A 107 4.38 -8.14 2.43
N ALA A 108 4.82 -9.05 3.29
CA ALA A 108 6.18 -9.06 3.86
C ALA A 108 7.15 -9.86 3.00
N HIS A 109 8.22 -9.24 2.51
CA HIS A 109 9.20 -9.87 1.62
C HIS A 109 9.93 -11.04 2.29
N ALA A 110 10.20 -10.91 3.60
CA ALA A 110 10.83 -11.95 4.41
C ALA A 110 10.05 -13.29 4.44
N LEU A 111 8.72 -13.25 4.25
CA LEU A 111 7.87 -14.44 4.22
C LEU A 111 7.56 -14.93 2.80
N CYS A 112 7.46 -14.01 1.84
CA CYS A 112 7.28 -14.29 0.43
C CYS A 112 8.16 -13.32 -0.39
N PRO A 113 9.28 -13.78 -0.99
CA PRO A 113 10.22 -12.92 -1.71
C PRO A 113 9.73 -12.53 -3.13
N SER A 114 8.48 -12.10 -3.24
CA SER A 114 7.92 -11.44 -4.43
C SER A 114 8.50 -10.03 -4.57
N CYS A 115 8.80 -9.59 -5.80
CA CYS A 115 9.25 -8.21 -6.04
C CYS A 115 8.23 -7.16 -5.58
N ARG A 116 6.95 -7.53 -5.41
CA ARG A 116 5.89 -6.63 -4.93
C ARG A 116 5.91 -6.42 -3.41
N ASN A 117 6.56 -7.29 -2.65
CA ASN A 117 6.54 -7.26 -1.20
C ASN A 117 7.62 -6.36 -0.61
N LEU A 118 7.37 -5.89 0.62
CA LEU A 118 8.19 -4.90 1.30
C LEU A 118 9.29 -5.58 2.11
N THR A 119 10.52 -5.10 1.95
CA THR A 119 11.65 -5.51 2.80
C THR A 119 11.50 -4.94 4.21
N ASP A 120 12.15 -5.54 5.20
CA ASP A 120 12.11 -5.07 6.60
C ASP A 120 12.52 -3.61 6.74
N ARG A 121 13.47 -3.15 5.90
CA ARG A 121 13.89 -1.74 5.88
C ARG A 121 12.79 -0.82 5.37
N GLN A 122 12.00 -1.24 4.38
CA GLN A 122 10.84 -0.48 3.93
C GLN A 122 9.75 -0.46 5.01
N LEU A 123 9.53 -1.59 5.69
CA LEU A 123 8.59 -1.68 6.82
C LEU A 123 8.99 -0.73 7.97
N ASP A 124 10.28 -0.68 8.32
CA ASP A 124 10.79 0.26 9.32
C ASP A 124 10.55 1.72 8.93
N ALA A 125 10.83 2.08 7.67
CA ALA A 125 10.59 3.44 7.18
C ALA A 125 9.11 3.82 7.22
N ILE A 126 8.21 2.87 6.93
CA ILE A 126 6.76 3.09 7.03
C ILE A 126 6.37 3.34 8.48
N ARG A 127 6.82 2.49 9.42
CA ARG A 127 6.61 2.70 10.87
C ARG A 127 7.10 4.08 11.31
N ASP A 128 8.34 4.42 10.99
CA ASP A 128 9.00 5.65 11.45
C ASP A 128 8.34 6.93 10.89
N SER A 129 7.59 6.80 9.78
CA SER A 129 6.78 7.88 9.20
C SER A 129 5.35 7.99 9.76
N ASP A 130 4.99 7.17 10.75
CA ASP A 130 3.61 6.91 11.20
C ASP A 130 2.68 6.43 10.06
N GLY A 131 3.24 5.71 9.10
CA GLY A 131 2.58 5.19 7.91
C GLY A 131 1.74 3.94 8.14
N VAL A 132 1.29 3.31 7.05
CA VAL A 132 0.59 2.00 7.10
C VAL A 132 0.92 1.11 5.89
N VAL A 133 0.80 -0.19 6.10
CA VAL A 133 0.74 -1.22 5.04
C VAL A 133 -0.65 -1.85 5.05
N GLY A 134 -1.35 -1.77 3.92
CA GLY A 134 -2.51 -2.61 3.65
C GLY A 134 -2.06 -4.00 3.24
N LEU A 135 -2.45 -5.01 4.02
CA LEU A 135 -2.14 -6.41 3.75
C LEU A 135 -2.87 -6.90 2.51
N ASN A 136 -2.11 -7.27 1.48
CA ASN A 136 -2.63 -7.81 0.22
C ASN A 136 -3.15 -9.25 0.39
N PHE A 137 -4.25 -9.59 -0.31
CA PHE A 137 -4.80 -10.96 -0.35
C PHE A 137 -4.31 -11.75 -1.57
N CYS A 138 -3.52 -11.15 -2.45
CA CYS A 138 -2.87 -11.79 -3.60
C CYS A 138 -2.09 -13.06 -3.19
N VAL A 139 -2.54 -14.23 -3.67
CA VAL A 139 -1.96 -15.52 -3.24
C VAL A 139 -0.48 -15.64 -3.56
N ASN A 140 -0.01 -15.11 -4.69
CA ASN A 140 1.41 -15.15 -5.05
C ASN A 140 2.28 -14.14 -4.29
N ASP A 141 1.69 -13.17 -3.61
CA ASP A 141 2.41 -12.27 -2.69
C ASP A 141 2.35 -12.77 -1.24
N LEU A 142 1.50 -13.74 -0.92
CA LEU A 142 1.40 -14.35 0.41
C LEU A 142 2.16 -15.66 0.54
N ARG A 143 2.12 -16.53 -0.48
CA ARG A 143 2.69 -17.87 -0.35
C ARG A 143 4.21 -17.82 -0.36
N PRO A 144 4.90 -18.57 0.53
CA PRO A 144 6.36 -18.67 0.51
C PRO A 144 6.95 -19.26 -0.79
N ASP A 145 6.12 -19.96 -1.58
CA ASP A 145 6.49 -20.51 -2.90
C ASP A 145 6.06 -19.64 -4.09
N GLY A 146 5.43 -18.48 -3.84
CA GLY A 146 5.01 -17.52 -4.85
C GLY A 146 3.95 -18.04 -5.85
N LYS A 147 3.31 -19.18 -5.58
CA LYS A 147 2.37 -19.79 -6.53
C LYS A 147 1.04 -19.06 -6.60
N ARG A 148 0.45 -19.03 -7.80
CA ARG A 148 -0.98 -18.68 -8.00
C ARG A 148 -1.87 -19.88 -7.72
N ASP A 149 -2.16 -20.12 -6.44
CA ASP A 149 -3.01 -21.21 -5.97
C ASP A 149 -4.16 -20.67 -5.10
N PRO A 150 -5.43 -20.78 -5.53
CA PRO A 150 -6.57 -20.32 -4.74
C PRO A 150 -6.81 -21.17 -3.47
N GLU A 151 -6.22 -22.37 -3.36
CA GLU A 151 -6.29 -23.20 -2.13
C GLU A 151 -5.25 -22.75 -1.08
N THR A 152 -4.94 -21.45 -1.04
CA THR A 152 -4.01 -20.85 -0.08
C THR A 152 -4.70 -20.70 1.29
N PRO A 153 -4.19 -21.34 2.36
CA PRO A 153 -4.80 -21.24 3.69
C PRO A 153 -4.77 -19.81 4.24
N LEU A 154 -5.84 -19.39 4.94
CA LEU A 154 -5.91 -18.07 5.58
C LEU A 154 -4.88 -17.88 6.69
N GLU A 155 -4.36 -18.97 7.27
CA GLU A 155 -3.22 -18.93 8.18
C GLU A 155 -2.00 -18.21 7.57
N ILE A 156 -1.78 -18.33 6.26
CA ILE A 156 -0.67 -17.63 5.59
C ILE A 156 -0.90 -16.11 5.61
N LEU A 157 -2.15 -15.67 5.40
CA LEU A 157 -2.53 -14.26 5.53
C LEU A 157 -2.32 -13.78 6.98
N GLY A 158 -2.79 -14.56 7.96
CA GLY A 158 -2.58 -14.28 9.38
C GLY A 158 -1.10 -14.16 9.76
N ARG A 159 -0.24 -15.05 9.24
CA ARG A 159 1.22 -15.00 9.44
C ARG A 159 1.84 -13.71 8.90
N HIS A 160 1.40 -13.24 7.73
CA HIS A 160 1.83 -11.95 7.21
C HIS A 160 1.34 -10.78 8.09
N ALA A 161 0.08 -10.81 8.54
CA ALA A 161 -0.44 -9.79 9.45
C ALA A 161 0.38 -9.72 10.76
N ALA A 162 0.61 -10.87 11.39
CA ALA A 162 1.40 -10.97 12.62
C ALA A 162 2.83 -10.47 12.41
N TYR A 163 3.49 -10.85 11.31
CA TYR A 163 4.84 -10.39 11.01
C TYR A 163 4.92 -8.87 10.81
N LEU A 164 3.96 -8.29 10.06
CA LEU A 164 3.87 -6.85 9.87
C LEU A 164 3.65 -6.12 11.22
N ALA A 165 2.78 -6.65 12.08
CA ALA A 165 2.51 -6.08 13.40
C ALA A 165 3.69 -6.24 14.37
N GLU A 166 4.42 -7.36 14.33
CA GLU A 166 5.64 -7.55 15.13
C GLU A 166 6.71 -6.51 14.74
N ARG A 167 6.87 -6.24 13.44
CA ARG A 167 7.92 -5.33 12.96
C ARG A 167 7.56 -3.85 13.12
N MET A 168 6.34 -3.49 12.77
CA MET A 168 5.92 -2.09 12.69
C MET A 168 5.04 -1.68 13.87
N GLY A 169 4.39 -2.63 14.55
CA GLY A 169 3.29 -2.38 15.49
C GLY A 169 1.92 -2.49 14.79
N PRO A 170 0.87 -2.97 15.49
CA PRO A 170 -0.46 -3.18 14.91
C PRO A 170 -1.11 -1.89 14.38
N ARG A 171 -0.71 -0.73 14.89
CA ARG A 171 -1.11 0.62 14.40
C ARG A 171 -0.74 0.89 12.93
N HIS A 172 0.21 0.14 12.38
CA HIS A 172 0.73 0.33 11.03
C HIS A 172 0.28 -0.77 10.05
N VAL A 173 -0.61 -1.66 10.48
CA VAL A 173 -1.18 -2.72 9.66
C VAL A 173 -2.63 -2.38 9.34
N ALA A 174 -3.05 -2.55 8.08
CA ALA A 174 -4.41 -2.35 7.64
C ALA A 174 -4.80 -3.44 6.63
N LEU A 175 -6.06 -3.48 6.19
CA LEU A 175 -6.50 -4.35 5.10
C LEU A 175 -6.31 -3.68 3.74
N GLY A 176 -5.75 -4.40 2.76
CA GLY A 176 -5.49 -3.92 1.41
C GLY A 176 -5.79 -4.99 0.38
N SER A 177 -7.07 -5.40 0.27
CA SER A 177 -7.45 -6.71 -0.30
C SER A 177 -7.05 -6.95 -1.75
N ASP A 178 -6.91 -5.90 -2.55
CA ASP A 178 -6.77 -6.01 -4.01
C ASP A 178 -7.95 -6.78 -4.64
N PHE A 179 -9.16 -6.63 -4.07
CA PHE A 179 -10.39 -7.21 -4.61
C PHE A 179 -10.60 -6.75 -6.06
N ASP A 180 -11.04 -7.67 -6.91
CA ASP A 180 -11.19 -7.51 -8.36
C ASP A 180 -9.88 -7.21 -9.15
N GLY A 181 -8.73 -7.11 -8.47
CA GLY A 181 -7.41 -6.88 -9.07
C GLY A 181 -6.49 -8.11 -9.11
N THR A 182 -6.71 -9.10 -8.24
CA THR A 182 -5.84 -10.28 -8.12
C THR A 182 -6.58 -11.61 -7.88
N LEU A 183 -5.83 -12.71 -7.88
CA LEU A 183 -6.30 -14.01 -7.37
C LEU A 183 -6.10 -14.06 -5.86
N ILE A 184 -7.18 -14.26 -5.12
CA ILE A 184 -7.19 -14.35 -3.65
C ILE A 184 -7.51 -15.79 -3.18
N PRO A 185 -7.29 -16.14 -1.90
CA PRO A 185 -7.75 -17.42 -1.34
C PRO A 185 -9.23 -17.68 -1.60
N ARG A 186 -9.57 -18.90 -2.05
CA ARG A 186 -10.95 -19.32 -2.34
C ARG A 186 -11.87 -19.14 -1.14
N GLU A 187 -11.33 -19.37 0.07
CA GLU A 187 -12.07 -19.21 1.31
C GLU A 187 -12.53 -17.76 1.54
N ILE A 188 -11.84 -16.74 1.02
CA ILE A 188 -12.35 -15.36 1.04
C ILE A 188 -13.44 -15.21 -0.01
N GLY A 189 -13.17 -15.62 -1.25
CA GLY A 189 -14.09 -15.50 -2.37
C GLY A 189 -14.29 -14.05 -2.82
N ASP A 190 -15.09 -13.27 -2.10
CA ASP A 190 -15.34 -11.85 -2.34
C ASP A 190 -15.50 -11.08 -1.01
N VAL A 191 -16.01 -9.85 -1.05
CA VAL A 191 -16.23 -9.00 0.13
C VAL A 191 -17.04 -9.70 1.24
N ARG A 192 -17.91 -10.67 0.91
CA ARG A 192 -18.68 -11.45 1.90
C ARG A 192 -17.82 -12.36 2.76
N GLY A 193 -16.58 -12.64 2.34
CA GLY A 193 -15.60 -13.43 3.08
C GLY A 193 -14.77 -12.64 4.08
N LEU A 194 -14.92 -11.31 4.16
CA LEU A 194 -14.19 -10.49 5.14
C LEU A 194 -14.31 -10.98 6.61
N PRO A 195 -15.45 -11.53 7.09
CA PRO A 195 -15.50 -12.13 8.42
C PRO A 195 -14.48 -13.26 8.66
N ARG A 196 -14.12 -14.03 7.62
CA ARG A 196 -13.08 -15.07 7.73
C ARG A 196 -11.67 -14.47 7.80
N VAL A 197 -11.46 -13.32 7.15
CA VAL A 197 -10.21 -12.55 7.29
C VAL A 197 -10.08 -12.02 8.71
N VAL A 198 -11.17 -11.51 9.30
CA VAL A 198 -11.20 -11.09 10.71
C VAL A 198 -10.86 -12.25 11.64
N GLN A 199 -11.46 -13.43 11.43
CA GLN A 199 -11.12 -14.62 12.20
C GLN A 199 -9.63 -15.00 12.08
N ALA A 200 -9.06 -14.95 10.87
CA ALA A 200 -7.65 -15.23 10.68
C ALA A 200 -6.73 -14.20 11.38
N LEU A 201 -7.16 -12.94 11.50
CA LEU A 201 -6.46 -11.93 12.30
C LEU A 201 -6.57 -12.24 13.81
N GLU A 202 -7.73 -12.65 14.29
CA GLU A 202 -7.91 -13.08 15.69
C GLU A 202 -7.00 -14.27 16.04
N GLU A 203 -6.95 -15.28 15.17
CA GLU A 203 -6.06 -16.44 15.29
C GLU A 203 -4.57 -16.04 15.22
N ALA A 204 -4.24 -14.96 14.51
CA ALA A 204 -2.92 -14.35 14.47
C ALA A 204 -2.60 -13.43 15.66
N GLY A 205 -3.51 -13.28 16.63
CA GLY A 205 -3.30 -12.57 17.89
C GLY A 205 -3.83 -11.13 17.93
N PHE A 206 -4.51 -10.65 16.89
CA PHE A 206 -5.14 -9.33 16.92
C PHE A 206 -6.43 -9.38 17.75
N THR A 207 -6.51 -8.60 18.82
CA THR A 207 -7.69 -8.58 19.71
C THR A 207 -8.10 -7.16 20.06
N GLY A 208 -9.36 -6.97 20.45
CA GLY A 208 -9.88 -5.69 20.97
C GLY A 208 -9.62 -4.50 20.05
N GLU A 209 -8.84 -3.53 20.55
CA GLU A 209 -8.54 -2.30 19.83
C GLU A 209 -7.65 -2.52 18.60
N ASP A 210 -6.74 -3.50 18.63
CA ASP A 210 -5.87 -3.81 17.49
C ASP A 210 -6.68 -4.32 16.29
N LEU A 211 -7.67 -5.19 16.54
CA LEU A 211 -8.54 -5.71 15.49
C LEU A 211 -9.38 -4.59 14.85
N THR A 212 -9.90 -3.68 15.68
CA THR A 212 -10.62 -2.48 15.21
C THR A 212 -9.71 -1.55 14.39
N ALA A 213 -8.47 -1.37 14.86
CA ALA A 213 -7.46 -0.55 14.19
C ALA A 213 -7.11 -1.11 12.80
N VAL A 214 -6.83 -2.41 12.70
CA VAL A 214 -6.50 -3.07 11.42
C VAL A 214 -7.68 -3.06 10.45
N CYS A 215 -8.90 -3.29 10.94
CA CYS A 215 -10.08 -3.32 10.08
C CYS A 215 -10.42 -1.94 9.49
N HIS A 216 -10.21 -0.85 10.23
CA HIS A 216 -10.47 0.50 9.69
C HIS A 216 -9.74 1.66 10.39
N GLY A 217 -9.46 1.56 11.70
CA GLY A 217 -8.94 2.70 12.48
C GLY A 217 -7.62 3.28 11.94
N ASN A 218 -6.72 2.41 11.50
CA ASN A 218 -5.42 2.80 10.94
C ASN A 218 -5.57 3.50 9.59
N TRP A 219 -6.51 3.06 8.75
CA TRP A 219 -6.86 3.77 7.52
C TRP A 219 -7.42 5.16 7.78
N VAL A 220 -8.38 5.29 8.70
CA VAL A 220 -8.99 6.58 9.05
C VAL A 220 -7.93 7.56 9.55
N ARG A 221 -7.01 7.10 10.40
CA ARG A 221 -5.89 7.89 10.90
C ARG A 221 -4.99 8.37 9.76
N VAL A 222 -4.45 7.44 8.97
CA VAL A 222 -3.45 7.80 7.94
C VAL A 222 -4.05 8.70 6.85
N LEU A 223 -5.33 8.53 6.51
CA LEU A 223 -6.04 9.42 5.59
C LEU A 223 -6.17 10.83 6.20
N SER A 224 -6.55 10.92 7.47
CA SER A 224 -6.67 12.20 8.19
C SER A 224 -5.33 12.95 8.31
N ASP A 225 -4.23 12.21 8.44
CA ASP A 225 -2.89 12.80 8.48
C ASP A 225 -2.38 13.14 7.07
N SER A 226 -2.67 12.32 6.07
CA SER A 226 -2.27 12.56 4.68
C SER A 226 -2.99 13.74 4.04
N TRP A 227 -4.27 13.94 4.37
CA TRP A 227 -5.11 15.01 3.80
C TRP A 227 -4.89 16.41 4.36
N ARG A 228 -3.80 16.60 5.11
CA ARG A 228 -3.34 17.91 5.56
C ARG A 228 -2.39 18.48 4.51
N PRO A 229 -2.68 19.64 3.92
CA PRO A 229 -1.74 20.39 3.09
C PRO A 229 -0.42 20.63 3.84
N ARG A 230 0.71 20.51 3.14
CA ARG A 230 2.06 20.70 3.69
C ARG A 230 2.90 21.60 2.79
N GLY A 231 3.95 22.23 3.35
CA GLY A 231 4.85 23.06 2.54
C GLY A 231 4.32 24.47 2.25
N GLY A 232 3.77 25.14 3.26
CA GLY A 232 3.54 26.58 3.22
C GLY A 232 4.82 27.36 3.54
N ALA A 233 5.33 28.07 2.53
CA ALA A 233 5.98 29.36 2.66
C ALA A 233 5.35 30.28 1.62
#